data_AF-A0A1N6UXV0-F1
#
_entry.id   AF-A0A1N6UXV0-F1
#
_cell.length_a   1.000
_cell.length_b   1.000
_cell.length_c   1.000
_cell.angle_alpha   90.00
_cell.angle_beta   90.00
_cell.angle_gamma   90.00
#
_symmetry.space_group_name_H-M   'P 1'
#
loop_
_entity.id
_entity.type
_entity.pdbx_description
1 polymer ?
#
loop_
_entity_poly.entity_id
_entity_poly.type
_entity_poly.pdbx_seq_one_letter_code
_entity_poly.pdbx_strand_id
1 'polypeptide(L)'
;MSLNTFLKKIWNQIEILFGGLPSEIKTALQIGITITENIKNFVDSPIADIFTSIIPGTVDNTIKDKLRVSLPIFLTELKLVESSLNLTQPDLIVKAATSVIQTMDKNIKPGILHQLSILVAQLAADGKLSWSDGVLLSQWYYEHKFKAIEE
;
A
#
# COMPACT_ATOMS: atom_id res chain seq x y z
N MET A 1 -23.36 16.26 -21.83
CA MET A 1 -22.42 15.11 -21.86
C MET A 1 -22.96 14.05 -20.93
N SER A 2 -23.00 12.78 -21.33
CA SER A 2 -23.46 11.70 -20.44
C SER A 2 -22.36 11.31 -19.44
N LEU A 3 -22.77 10.79 -18.28
CA LEU A 3 -21.87 10.34 -17.20
C LEU A 3 -20.84 9.31 -17.72
N ASN A 4 -21.29 8.37 -18.56
CA ASN A 4 -20.43 7.34 -19.17
C ASN A 4 -19.33 7.93 -20.05
N THR A 5 -19.63 8.97 -20.84
CA THR A 5 -18.63 9.61 -21.70
C THR A 5 -17.62 10.42 -20.89
N PHE A 6 -18.03 10.99 -19.76
CA PHE A 6 -17.15 11.69 -18.84
C PHE A 6 -16.20 10.71 -18.12
N LEU A 7 -16.71 9.60 -17.59
CA LEU A 7 -15.91 8.55 -16.94
C LEU A 7 -14.89 7.92 -17.89
N LYS A 8 -15.28 7.61 -19.14
CA LYS A 8 -14.35 7.09 -20.16
C LYS A 8 -13.21 8.06 -20.47
N LYS A 9 -13.47 9.37 -20.50
CA LYS A 9 -12.42 10.37 -20.73
C LYS A 9 -11.42 10.42 -19.58
N ILE A 10 -11.90 10.38 -18.34
CA ILE A 10 -11.02 10.28 -17.16
C ILE A 10 -10.19 9.01 -17.24
N TRP A 11 -10.81 7.88 -17.59
CA TRP A 11 -10.12 6.60 -17.70
C TRP A 11 -8.99 6.61 -18.73
N ASN A 12 -9.26 7.12 -19.94
CA ASN A 12 -8.25 7.24 -20.99
C ASN A 12 -7.09 8.14 -20.56
N GLN A 13 -7.35 9.20 -19.77
CA GLN A 13 -6.29 10.04 -19.24
C GLN A 13 -5.42 9.28 -18.23
N ILE A 14 -6.01 8.45 -17.36
CA ILE A 14 -5.26 7.62 -16.41
C ILE A 14 -4.38 6.59 -17.13
N GLU A 15 -4.89 5.96 -18.19
CA GLU A 15 -4.11 5.01 -19.00
C GLU A 15 -2.90 5.67 -19.69
N ILE A 16 -3.11 6.87 -20.25
CA ILE A 16 -2.03 7.68 -20.84
C ILE A 16 -1.00 8.08 -19.78
N LEU A 17 -1.47 8.52 -18.60
CA LEU A 17 -0.60 8.85 -17.47
C LEU A 17 0.25 7.65 -17.08
N PHE A 18 -0.35 6.46 -16.92
CA PHE A 18 0.36 5.23 -16.56
C PHE A 18 1.41 4.83 -17.63
N GLY A 19 1.06 4.94 -18.91
CA GLY A 19 1.97 4.68 -20.02
C GLY A 19 3.24 5.54 -19.96
N GLY A 20 3.08 6.82 -19.61
CA GLY A 20 4.16 7.81 -19.50
C GLY A 20 4.92 7.84 -18.16
N LEU A 21 4.56 7.02 -17.17
CA LEU A 21 5.20 7.06 -15.85
C LEU A 21 6.68 6.64 -15.91
N PRO A 22 7.57 7.35 -15.17
CA PRO A 22 8.93 6.90 -14.93
C PRO A 22 8.97 5.50 -14.29
N SER A 23 10.01 4.74 -14.59
CA SER A 23 10.18 3.38 -14.06
C SER A 23 10.16 3.32 -12.54
N GLU A 24 10.71 4.34 -11.90
CA GLU A 24 10.81 4.48 -10.45
C GLU A 24 9.43 4.58 -9.81
N ILE A 25 8.49 5.31 -10.46
CA ILE A 25 7.11 5.43 -9.98
C ILE A 25 6.36 4.10 -10.15
N LYS A 26 6.57 3.41 -11.28
CA LYS A 26 5.97 2.08 -11.51
C LYS A 26 6.45 1.07 -10.47
N THR A 27 7.75 1.05 -10.18
CA THR A 27 8.34 0.21 -9.13
C THR A 27 7.81 0.57 -7.75
N ALA A 28 7.70 1.87 -7.44
CA ALA A 28 7.15 2.31 -6.16
C ALA A 28 5.70 1.88 -5.94
N LEU A 29 4.85 1.99 -6.97
CA LEU A 29 3.47 1.48 -6.95
C LEU A 29 3.42 -0.03 -6.72
N GLN A 30 4.27 -0.78 -7.44
CA GLN A 30 4.36 -2.23 -7.26
C GLN A 30 4.78 -2.59 -5.83
N ILE A 31 5.80 -1.93 -5.26
CA ILE A 31 6.23 -2.12 -3.87
C ILE A 31 5.08 -1.83 -2.90
N GLY A 32 4.37 -0.71 -3.09
CA GLY A 32 3.23 -0.32 -2.26
C GLY A 32 2.14 -1.36 -2.21
N ILE A 33 1.76 -1.89 -3.37
CA ILE A 33 0.72 -2.91 -3.51
C ILE A 33 1.18 -4.25 -2.94
N THR A 34 2.40 -4.71 -3.27
CA THR A 34 2.93 -5.98 -2.74
C THR A 34 3.01 -5.98 -1.21
N ILE A 35 3.52 -4.92 -0.59
CA ILE A 35 3.59 -4.83 0.87
C ILE A 35 2.19 -4.85 1.49
N THR A 36 1.25 -4.13 0.88
CA THR A 36 -0.15 -4.09 1.35
C THR A 36 -0.81 -5.46 1.29
N GLU A 37 -0.60 -6.21 0.20
CA GLU A 37 -1.12 -7.57 0.08
C GLU A 37 -0.45 -8.53 1.07
N ASN A 38 0.84 -8.36 1.33
CA ASN A 38 1.51 -9.14 2.38
C ASN A 38 0.95 -8.82 3.76
N ILE A 39 0.64 -7.55 4.07
CA ILE A 39 -0.02 -7.12 5.32
C ILE A 39 -1.42 -7.73 5.45
N LYS A 40 -2.19 -7.73 4.36
CA LYS A 40 -3.52 -8.35 4.30
C LYS A 40 -3.46 -9.86 4.58
N ASN A 41 -2.44 -10.53 4.06
CA ASN A 41 -2.29 -11.99 4.12
C ASN A 41 -1.37 -12.46 5.27
N PHE A 42 -0.81 -11.55 6.08
CA PHE A 42 0.15 -11.88 7.11
C PHE A 42 -0.49 -12.77 8.19
N VAL A 43 -0.08 -14.04 8.26
CA VAL A 43 -0.43 -14.94 9.36
C VAL A 43 0.76 -14.96 10.31
N ASP A 44 0.50 -14.86 11.63
CA ASP A 44 1.52 -14.86 12.68
C ASP A 44 2.66 -15.86 12.37
N SER A 45 3.79 -15.36 11.89
CA SER A 45 4.96 -16.18 11.55
C SER A 45 5.92 -16.17 12.74
N PRO A 46 6.03 -17.27 13.51
CA PRO A 46 6.83 -17.30 14.73
C PRO A 46 8.35 -17.25 14.48
N ILE A 47 8.82 -17.33 13.22
CA ILE A 47 10.24 -17.47 12.87
C ILE A 47 10.79 -16.24 12.13
N ALA A 48 9.92 -15.37 11.58
CA ALA A 48 10.34 -14.22 10.78
C ALA A 48 10.00 -12.89 11.46
N ASP A 49 10.96 -11.95 11.47
CA ASP A 49 10.67 -10.52 11.66
C ASP A 49 9.51 -10.14 10.73
N ILE A 50 8.49 -9.47 11.28
CA ILE A 50 7.29 -9.07 10.54
C ILE A 50 7.66 -8.24 9.30
N PHE A 51 8.68 -7.39 9.40
CA PHE A 51 9.17 -6.60 8.27
C PHE A 51 9.81 -7.47 7.20
N THR A 52 10.49 -8.56 7.58
CA THR A 52 11.03 -9.54 6.62
C THR A 52 9.92 -10.29 5.89
N SER A 53 8.78 -10.49 6.56
CA SER A 53 7.63 -11.18 5.97
C SER A 53 6.81 -10.28 5.05
N ILE A 54 6.66 -8.99 5.39
CA ILE A 54 5.82 -8.07 4.62
C ILE A 54 6.59 -7.26 3.56
N ILE A 55 7.87 -6.98 3.77
CA ILE A 55 8.71 -6.26 2.80
C ILE A 55 9.48 -7.26 1.94
N PRO A 56 9.31 -7.26 0.61
CA PRO A 56 10.07 -8.17 -0.26
C PRO A 56 11.58 -7.96 -0.12
N GLY A 57 12.32 -9.07 -0.06
CA GLY A 57 13.79 -9.04 0.07
C GLY A 57 14.50 -8.34 -1.09
N THR A 58 13.84 -8.21 -2.25
CA THR A 58 14.33 -7.52 -3.45
C THR A 58 14.24 -5.99 -3.37
N VAL A 59 13.55 -5.44 -2.36
CA VAL A 59 13.47 -3.98 -2.14
C VAL A 59 14.82 -3.43 -1.68
N ASP A 60 15.19 -2.25 -2.17
CA ASP A 60 16.41 -1.54 -1.77
C ASP A 60 16.46 -1.30 -0.25
N ASN A 61 17.67 -1.38 0.33
CA ASN A 61 17.84 -1.25 1.78
C ASN A 61 17.42 0.12 2.31
N THR A 62 17.63 1.19 1.54
CA THR A 62 17.19 2.55 1.91
C THR A 62 15.66 2.60 2.03
N ILE A 63 14.94 1.96 1.10
CA ILE A 63 13.49 1.90 1.13
C ILE A 63 13.02 1.03 2.31
N LYS A 64 13.67 -0.13 2.54
CA LYS A 64 13.38 -0.98 3.70
C LYS A 64 13.50 -0.23 5.02
N ASP A 65 14.57 0.54 5.20
CA ASP A 65 14.80 1.29 6.43
C ASP A 65 13.76 2.40 6.61
N LYS A 66 13.42 3.13 5.54
CA LYS A 66 12.32 4.11 5.56
C LYS A 66 10.98 3.48 5.93
N LEU A 67 10.69 2.29 5.39
CA LEU A 67 9.47 1.54 5.67
C LEU A 67 9.42 1.08 7.13
N ARG A 68 10.53 0.57 7.66
CA ARG A 68 10.64 0.16 9.07
C ARG A 68 10.33 1.28 10.05
N VAL A 69 10.72 2.51 9.70
CA VAL A 69 10.41 3.71 10.52
C VAL A 69 8.99 4.20 10.30
N SER A 70 8.55 4.30 9.04
CA SER A 70 7.33 5.05 8.70
C SER A 70 6.05 4.22 8.74
N LEU A 71 6.15 2.91 8.45
CA LEU A 71 4.98 2.03 8.45
C LEU A 71 4.30 1.96 9.84
N PRO A 72 5.03 1.80 10.97
CA PRO A 72 4.42 1.90 12.30
C PRO A 72 3.72 3.23 12.53
N ILE A 73 4.34 4.35 12.12
CA ILE A 73 3.78 5.70 12.28
C ILE A 73 2.44 5.80 11.54
N PHE A 74 2.40 5.40 10.26
CA PHE A 74 1.16 5.42 9.48
C PHE A 74 0.06 4.56 10.09
N LEU A 75 0.38 3.37 10.57
CA LEU A 75 -0.60 2.46 11.16
C LEU A 75 -1.17 3.01 12.49
N THR A 76 -0.34 3.69 13.28
CA THR A 76 -0.78 4.41 14.48
C THR A 76 -1.62 5.65 14.12
N GLU A 77 -1.21 6.46 13.14
CA GLU A 77 -1.92 7.68 12.71
C GLU A 77 -3.27 7.38 12.07
N LEU A 78 -3.38 6.29 11.31
CA LEU A 78 -4.65 5.77 10.79
C LEU A 78 -5.57 5.25 11.92
N LYS A 79 -5.12 5.31 13.18
CA LYS A 79 -5.81 4.82 14.38
C LYS A 79 -6.27 3.37 14.25
N LEU A 80 -5.57 2.58 13.42
CA LEU A 80 -5.89 1.17 13.23
C LEU A 80 -5.64 0.38 14.50
N VAL A 81 -4.84 0.92 15.44
CA VAL A 81 -4.42 0.20 16.61
C VAL A 81 -4.39 1.13 17.81
N GLU A 82 -5.57 1.48 18.32
CA GLU A 82 -5.69 2.25 19.56
C GLU A 82 -4.97 1.56 20.73
N SER A 83 -4.94 0.22 20.75
CA SER A 83 -4.14 -0.58 21.69
C SER A 83 -2.63 -0.47 21.49
N SER A 84 -2.15 0.10 20.38
CA SER A 84 -0.72 0.35 20.12
C SER A 84 -0.22 1.69 20.62
N LEU A 85 -1.09 2.56 21.15
CA LEU A 85 -0.68 3.89 21.61
C LEU A 85 0.43 3.85 22.68
N ASN A 86 0.57 2.71 23.38
CA ASN A 86 1.60 2.48 24.39
C ASN A 86 2.75 1.57 23.89
N LEU A 87 2.68 1.08 22.66
CA LEU A 87 3.73 0.26 22.05
C LEU A 87 4.77 1.18 21.41
N THR A 88 6.05 0.91 21.67
CA THR A 88 7.17 1.67 21.11
C THR A 88 7.99 0.87 20.11
N GLN A 89 7.80 -0.45 20.07
CA GLN A 89 8.51 -1.34 19.14
C GLN A 89 7.79 -1.40 17.79
N PRO A 90 8.45 -1.02 16.68
CA PRO A 90 7.88 -1.08 15.32
C PRO A 90 7.17 -2.39 15.00
N ASP A 91 7.82 -3.53 15.29
CA ASP A 91 7.29 -4.85 14.97
C ASP A 91 5.97 -5.13 15.70
N LEU A 92 5.86 -4.71 16.96
CA LEU A 92 4.65 -4.90 17.76
C LEU A 92 3.50 -4.03 17.26
N ILE A 93 3.80 -2.80 16.81
CA ILE A 93 2.80 -1.89 16.23
C ILE A 93 2.27 -2.47 14.92
N VAL A 94 3.16 -2.88 14.01
CA VAL A 94 2.77 -3.47 12.72
C VAL A 94 1.98 -4.75 12.94
N LYS A 95 2.41 -5.60 13.88
CA LYS A 95 1.71 -6.83 14.24
C LYS A 95 0.30 -6.55 14.72
N ALA A 96 0.15 -5.66 15.69
CA ALA A 96 -1.17 -5.31 16.21
C ALA A 96 -2.06 -4.68 15.12
N ALA A 97 -1.49 -3.92 14.18
CA ALA A 97 -2.21 -3.37 13.03
C ALA A 97 -2.68 -4.44 12.06
N THR A 98 -1.81 -5.40 11.71
CA THR A 98 -2.19 -6.52 10.86
C THR A 98 -3.35 -7.31 11.48
N SER A 99 -3.34 -7.54 12.80
CA SER A 99 -4.44 -8.20 13.50
C SER A 99 -5.75 -7.39 13.42
N VAL A 100 -5.70 -6.07 13.61
CA VAL A 100 -6.92 -5.26 13.48
C VAL A 100 -7.44 -5.27 12.05
N ILE A 101 -6.57 -5.04 11.06
CA ILE A 101 -6.92 -5.10 9.64
C ILE A 101 -7.59 -6.43 9.31
N GLN A 102 -7.08 -7.56 9.82
CA GLN A 102 -7.67 -8.88 9.57
C GLN A 102 -9.12 -9.00 10.05
N THR A 103 -9.43 -8.44 11.21
CA THR A 103 -10.78 -8.47 11.81
C THR A 103 -11.76 -7.45 11.24
N MET A 104 -11.28 -6.52 10.39
CA MET A 104 -12.15 -5.50 9.80
C MET A 104 -13.21 -6.11 8.88
N ASP A 105 -14.36 -5.44 8.82
CA ASP A 105 -15.44 -5.77 7.91
C ASP A 105 -14.93 -5.81 6.45
N LYS A 106 -15.45 -6.77 5.68
CA LYS A 106 -15.06 -7.00 4.28
C LYS A 106 -15.30 -5.79 3.37
N ASN A 107 -16.21 -4.89 3.73
CA ASN A 107 -16.49 -3.68 2.95
C ASN A 107 -15.60 -2.50 3.37
N ILE A 108 -15.04 -2.52 4.58
CA ILE A 108 -14.17 -1.46 5.11
C ILE A 108 -12.69 -1.77 4.84
N LYS A 109 -12.28 -3.02 5.04
CA LYS A 109 -10.90 -3.51 4.86
C LYS A 109 -10.25 -3.03 3.56
N PRO A 110 -10.90 -3.11 2.38
CA PRO A 110 -10.29 -2.67 1.13
C PRO A 110 -9.93 -1.18 1.11
N GLY A 111 -10.72 -0.31 1.74
CA GLY A 111 -10.46 1.12 1.78
C GLY A 111 -9.20 1.46 2.61
N ILE A 112 -9.04 0.79 3.75
CA ILE A 112 -7.85 0.94 4.60
C ILE A 112 -6.59 0.41 3.90
N LEU A 113 -6.68 -0.78 3.30
CA LEU A 113 -5.57 -1.35 2.54
C LEU A 113 -5.18 -0.46 1.35
N HIS A 114 -6.15 0.12 0.65
CA HIS A 114 -5.87 1.03 -0.45
C HIS A 114 -5.10 2.28 0.01
N GLN A 115 -5.52 2.91 1.12
CA GLN A 115 -4.80 4.04 1.70
C GLN A 115 -3.37 3.66 2.09
N LEU A 116 -3.19 2.48 2.69
CA LEU A 116 -1.87 1.97 3.05
C LEU A 116 -0.99 1.78 1.81
N SER A 117 -1.53 1.23 0.72
CA SER A 117 -0.80 1.05 -0.53
C SER A 117 -0.28 2.36 -1.10
N ILE A 118 -1.06 3.44 -0.98
CA ILE A 118 -0.68 4.78 -1.44
C ILE A 118 0.46 5.31 -0.58
N LEU A 119 0.32 5.28 0.75
CA LEU A 119 1.36 5.77 1.68
C LEU A 119 2.70 5.06 1.46
N VAL A 120 2.67 3.74 1.31
CA VAL A 120 3.86 2.92 1.05
C VAL A 120 4.45 3.26 -0.33
N ALA A 121 3.63 3.40 -1.37
CA ALA A 121 4.10 3.77 -2.70
C ALA A 121 4.72 5.18 -2.72
N GLN A 122 4.16 6.15 -2.00
CA GLN A 122 4.72 7.50 -1.91
C GLN A 122 6.09 7.50 -1.25
N LEU A 123 6.26 6.68 -0.20
CA LEU A 123 7.52 6.51 0.49
C LEU A 123 8.56 5.83 -0.39
N ALA A 124 8.18 4.78 -1.13
CA ALA A 124 9.05 4.12 -2.09
C ALA A 124 9.41 5.02 -3.29
N ALA A 125 8.56 6.00 -3.63
CA ALA A 125 8.80 6.99 -4.67
C ALA A 125 9.63 8.20 -4.19
N ASP A 126 10.09 8.22 -2.94
CA ASP A 126 10.80 9.35 -2.33
C ASP A 126 10.07 10.70 -2.49
N GLY A 127 8.75 10.69 -2.31
CA GLY A 127 7.92 11.89 -2.41
C GLY A 127 7.68 12.39 -3.84
N LYS A 128 8.20 11.71 -4.87
CA LYS A 128 7.91 12.02 -6.28
C LYS A 128 6.49 11.64 -6.71
N LEU A 129 5.81 10.82 -5.90
CA LEU A 129 4.42 10.46 -6.07
C LEU A 129 3.57 11.29 -5.11
N SER A 130 2.70 12.15 -5.66
CA SER A 130 1.73 12.89 -4.86
C SER A 130 0.62 11.96 -4.36
N TRP A 131 -0.13 12.37 -3.33
CA TRP A 131 -1.24 11.58 -2.81
C TRP A 131 -2.31 11.36 -3.88
N SER A 132 -2.68 12.43 -4.60
CA SER A 132 -3.68 12.38 -5.67
C SER A 132 -3.26 11.45 -6.81
N ASP A 133 -1.98 11.46 -7.20
CA ASP A 133 -1.46 10.55 -8.21
C ASP A 133 -1.48 9.11 -7.68
N GLY A 134 -1.09 8.91 -6.42
CA GLY A 134 -1.13 7.61 -5.76
C GLY A 134 -2.54 7.00 -5.75
N VAL A 135 -3.57 7.78 -5.44
CA VAL A 135 -4.97 7.31 -5.51
C VAL A 135 -5.32 6.80 -6.90
N LEU A 136 -5.09 7.61 -7.93
CA LEU A 136 -5.46 7.26 -9.31
C LEU A 136 -4.67 6.07 -9.84
N LEU A 137 -3.36 6.06 -9.57
CA LEU A 137 -2.43 5.07 -10.11
C LEU A 137 -2.53 3.73 -9.37
N SER A 138 -2.71 3.73 -8.05
CA SER A 138 -2.97 2.52 -7.30
C SER A 138 -4.29 1.88 -7.74
N GLN A 139 -5.35 2.67 -7.95
CA GLN A 139 -6.63 2.15 -8.44
C GLN A 139 -6.48 1.50 -9.81
N TRP A 140 -5.81 2.18 -10.75
CA TRP A 140 -5.56 1.64 -12.08
C TRP A 140 -4.75 0.34 -12.03
N TYR A 141 -3.68 0.30 -11.21
CA TYR A 141 -2.84 -0.88 -11.06
C TYR A 141 -3.62 -2.07 -10.52
N TYR A 142 -4.45 -1.87 -9.48
CA TYR A 142 -5.29 -2.92 -8.93
C TYR A 142 -6.22 -3.53 -9.98
N GLU A 143 -6.84 -2.70 -10.81
CA GLU A 143 -7.78 -3.14 -11.84
C GLU A 143 -7.11 -3.83 -13.05
N HIS A 144 -5.92 -3.40 -13.45
CA HIS A 144 -5.35 -3.79 -14.77
C HIS A 144 -4.08 -4.64 -14.69
N LYS A 145 -3.39 -4.63 -13.54
CA LYS A 145 -2.13 -5.37 -13.36
C LYS A 145 -2.20 -6.38 -12.25
N PHE A 146 -2.88 -6.07 -11.15
CA PHE A 146 -2.99 -7.00 -10.03
C PHE A 146 -4.08 -8.06 -10.27
N LYS A 147 -5.33 -7.66 -10.56
CA LYS A 147 -6.42 -8.61 -10.88
C LYS A 147 -6.12 -9.49 -12.09
N ALA A 148 -5.41 -8.96 -13.08
CA ALA A 148 -5.00 -9.71 -14.27
C ALA A 148 -3.95 -10.82 -13.99
N ILE A 149 -3.39 -10.90 -12.78
CA ILE A 149 -2.49 -11.97 -12.34
C ILE A 149 -3.26 -13.03 -11.51
N GLU A 150 -4.47 -12.73 -11.03
CA GLU A 150 -5.32 -13.66 -10.26
C GLU A 150 -6.33 -14.45 -11.14
N GLU A 151 -6.47 -14.12 -12.42
CA GLU A 151 -7.21 -14.87 -13.45
C GLU A 151 -6.27 -15.70 -14.34
#